data_AF-H2AUU9-F1
#
_entry.id   AF-H2AUU9-F1
#
_cell.length_a   1.000
_cell.length_b   1.000
_cell.length_c   1.000
_cell.angle_alpha   90.00
_cell.angle_beta   90.00
_cell.angle_gamma   90.00
#
_symmetry.space_group_name_H-M   'P 1'
#
loop_
_entity.id
_entity.type
_entity.pdbx_description
1 polymer ?
#
loop_
_entity_poly.entity_id
_entity_poly.type
_entity_poly.pdbx_seq_one_letter_code
_entity_poly.pdbx_strand_id
1 'polypeptide(L)'
;MNINQTIDVFEERIDFCSEILRKLKENEIPIDGENRLKDTLNSIQQQNSSILIELNLMKRKLKIDDLELDSNVFYSINNDPILNTKGKDFVCLDEVKLSRYETLGHTDVLNTIDTDSNRIETRDKLVKKQKVNCTKAFGDTFEIPMIENPKTVHELYYDFQNCVKETVRELKEKYGKSYFRKATNIRSYQRRRALVSEIQKLSEEYDIDIEEALQCFEELRKENYKTVPWLYSNLLTVVHDVRESYVLEKNCNWNDI
;
A
#
# COMPACT_ATOMS: atom_id res chain seq x y z
N MET A 1 10.92 31.99 6.96
CA MET A 1 12.08 31.08 6.76
C MET A 1 12.10 30.69 5.30
N ASN A 2 13.12 31.19 4.59
CA ASN A 2 13.36 30.93 3.17
C ASN A 2 13.72 29.44 2.98
N ILE A 3 13.44 28.86 1.83
CA ILE A 3 13.76 27.46 1.54
C ILE A 3 15.27 27.22 1.61
N ASN A 4 16.08 28.15 1.12
CA ASN A 4 17.53 28.06 1.18
C ASN A 4 18.02 27.99 2.63
N GLN A 5 17.47 28.82 3.53
CA GLN A 5 17.78 28.75 4.97
C GLN A 5 17.38 27.41 5.60
N THR A 6 16.37 26.73 5.05
CA THR A 6 15.95 25.41 5.54
C THR A 6 16.91 24.32 5.06
N ILE A 7 17.40 24.46 3.82
CA ILE A 7 18.43 23.57 3.24
C ILE A 7 19.75 23.75 4.00
N ASP A 8 20.19 24.98 4.23
CA ASP A 8 21.45 25.26 4.95
C ASP A 8 21.45 24.64 6.37
N VAL A 9 20.35 24.81 7.11
CA VAL A 9 20.17 24.21 8.45
C VAL A 9 20.16 22.68 8.40
N PHE A 10 19.65 22.11 7.31
CA PHE A 10 19.61 20.66 7.12
C PHE A 10 21.01 20.10 6.80
N GLU A 11 21.77 20.76 5.93
CA GLU A 11 23.15 20.41 5.61
C GLU A 11 24.05 20.46 6.86
N GLU A 12 23.96 21.54 7.65
CA GLU A 12 24.73 21.68 8.90
C GLU A 12 24.48 20.51 9.88
N ARG A 13 23.24 19.99 9.94
CA ARG A 13 22.90 18.86 10.81
C ARG A 13 23.43 17.53 10.29
N ILE A 14 23.39 17.31 8.97
CA ILE A 14 23.98 16.12 8.35
C ILE A 14 25.49 16.08 8.60
N ASP A 15 26.17 17.22 8.41
CA ASP A 15 27.61 17.34 8.63
C ASP A 15 27.96 17.06 10.10
N PHE A 16 27.18 17.61 11.03
CA PHE A 16 27.35 17.35 12.45
C PHE A 16 27.15 15.86 12.82
N CYS A 17 26.11 15.21 12.30
CA CYS A 17 25.88 13.77 12.49
C CYS A 17 27.04 12.93 11.95
N SER A 18 27.53 13.27 10.76
CA SER A 18 28.63 12.58 10.09
C SER A 18 29.92 12.68 10.89
N GLU A 19 30.20 13.86 11.45
CA GLU A 19 31.37 14.09 12.29
C GLU A 19 31.31 13.31 13.62
N ILE A 20 30.13 13.19 14.23
CA ILE A 20 29.93 12.35 15.42
C ILE A 20 30.20 10.89 15.10
N LEU A 21 29.64 10.37 14.00
CA LEU A 21 29.84 8.98 13.58
C LEU A 21 31.30 8.68 13.27
N ARG A 22 31.99 9.62 12.63
CA ARG A 22 33.43 9.52 12.37
C ARG A 22 34.23 9.43 13.67
N LYS A 23 33.94 10.30 14.65
CA LYS A 23 34.57 10.26 15.98
C LYS A 23 34.28 8.97 16.74
N LEU A 24 33.10 8.39 16.61
CA LEU A 24 32.78 7.09 17.20
C LEU A 24 33.57 5.96 16.55
N LYS A 25 33.77 6.02 15.24
CA LYS A 25 34.53 5.01 14.48
C LYS A 25 36.03 5.05 14.79
N GLU A 26 36.58 6.23 15.06
CA GLU A 26 38.01 6.43 15.31
C GLU A 26 38.44 6.13 16.76
N ASN A 27 37.52 6.10 17.73
CA ASN A 27 37.84 5.85 19.14
C ASN A 27 37.50 4.40 19.55
N GLU A 28 38.52 3.60 19.91
CA GLU A 28 38.30 2.37 20.69
C GLU A 28 37.71 2.75 22.06
N ILE A 29 36.44 2.38 22.26
CA ILE A 29 35.59 2.92 23.34
C ILE A 29 36.12 2.47 24.72
N PRO A 30 36.56 3.40 25.61
CA PRO A 30 36.87 3.07 27.00
C PRO A 30 35.58 2.76 27.78
N ILE A 31 35.69 2.11 28.94
CA ILE A 31 34.57 1.56 29.75
C ILE A 31 33.51 2.60 30.19
N ASP A 32 33.82 3.91 30.20
CA ASP A 32 32.84 5.01 30.41
C ASP A 32 32.07 5.41 29.12
N GLY A 33 32.32 4.68 28.04
CA GLY A 33 31.80 4.96 26.72
C GLY A 33 30.36 4.53 26.50
N GLU A 34 29.77 3.69 27.37
CA GLU A 34 28.37 3.27 27.23
C GLU A 34 27.41 4.44 27.45
N ASN A 35 27.62 5.24 28.49
CA ASN A 35 26.80 6.43 28.75
C ASN A 35 27.00 7.48 27.64
N ARG A 36 28.24 7.70 27.21
CA ARG A 36 28.54 8.62 26.10
C ARG A 36 27.92 8.16 24.78
N LEU A 37 27.95 6.86 24.50
CA LEU A 37 27.33 6.27 23.31
C LEU A 37 25.81 6.42 23.38
N LYS A 38 25.20 6.19 24.55
CA LYS A 38 23.76 6.36 24.76
C LYS A 38 23.32 7.81 24.57
N ASP A 39 24.03 8.77 25.14
CA ASP A 39 23.76 10.19 24.96
C ASP A 39 23.93 10.61 23.50
N THR A 40 24.95 10.08 22.84
CA THR A 40 25.20 10.31 21.42
C THR A 40 24.08 9.73 20.55
N LEU A 41 23.62 8.51 20.85
CA LEU A 41 22.52 7.86 20.15
C LEU A 41 21.21 8.63 20.34
N ASN A 42 20.93 9.09 21.57
CA ASN A 42 19.78 9.93 21.86
C ASN A 42 19.83 11.25 21.06
N SER A 43 21.01 11.88 20.98
CA SER A 43 21.21 13.09 20.19
C SER A 43 20.95 12.85 18.70
N ILE A 44 21.49 11.77 18.13
CA ILE A 44 21.24 11.38 16.73
C ILE A 44 19.75 11.11 16.50
N GLN A 45 19.07 10.38 17.40
CA GLN A 45 17.63 10.11 17.29
C GLN A 45 16.79 11.39 17.34
N GLN A 46 17.15 12.32 18.24
CA GLN A 46 16.49 13.63 18.34
C GLN A 46 16.70 14.44 17.05
N GLN A 47 17.91 14.45 16.50
CA GLN A 47 18.22 15.15 15.26
C GLN A 47 17.50 14.54 14.06
N ASN A 48 17.46 13.21 13.94
CA ASN A 48 16.70 12.50 12.89
C ASN A 48 15.20 12.83 12.96
N SER A 49 14.64 12.92 14.17
CA SER A 49 13.24 13.30 14.37
C SER A 49 12.99 14.75 13.92
N SER A 50 13.90 15.67 14.25
CA SER A 50 13.82 17.07 13.84
C SER A 50 13.93 17.24 12.32
N ILE A 51 14.88 16.53 11.69
CA ILE A 51 15.05 16.45 10.24
C ILE A 51 13.76 16.00 9.55
N LEU A 52 13.13 14.92 10.04
CA LEU A 52 11.92 14.37 9.43
C LEU A 52 10.74 15.34 9.48
N ILE A 53 10.66 16.15 10.54
CA ILE A 53 9.64 17.21 10.67
C ILE A 53 9.90 18.32 9.64
N GLU A 54 11.15 18.75 9.48
CA GLU A 54 11.55 19.77 8.52
C GLU A 54 11.35 19.33 7.07
N LEU A 55 11.68 18.08 6.74
CA LEU A 55 11.39 17.47 5.43
C LEU A 55 9.90 17.50 5.12
N ASN A 56 9.04 17.11 6.08
CA ASN A 56 7.58 17.18 5.90
C ASN A 56 7.06 18.62 5.76
N LEU A 57 7.71 19.60 6.40
CA LEU A 57 7.39 21.02 6.21
C LEU A 57 7.78 21.52 4.82
N MET A 58 8.97 21.14 4.33
CA MET A 58 9.44 21.46 2.98
C MET A 58 8.55 20.82 1.92
N LYS A 59 8.19 19.54 2.08
CA LYS A 59 7.29 18.80 1.18
C LYS A 59 5.97 19.55 0.97
N ARG A 60 5.34 19.98 2.08
CA ARG A 60 4.09 20.77 2.05
C ARG A 60 4.27 22.14 1.40
N LYS A 61 5.37 22.85 1.71
CA LYS A 61 5.62 24.20 1.17
C LYS A 61 5.91 24.20 -0.33
N LEU A 62 6.62 23.18 -0.79
CA LEU A 62 6.95 23.01 -2.20
C LEU A 62 5.78 22.49 -3.03
N LYS A 63 4.62 22.21 -2.41
CA LYS A 63 3.47 21.58 -3.09
C LYS A 63 3.89 20.31 -3.84
N ILE A 64 4.91 19.60 -3.35
CA ILE A 64 5.28 18.28 -3.85
C ILE A 64 4.09 17.32 -3.66
N ASP A 65 3.20 17.61 -2.70
CA ASP A 65 1.93 16.89 -2.52
C ASP A 65 0.81 17.28 -3.52
N ASP A 66 0.86 18.45 -4.17
CA ASP A 66 -0.22 18.91 -5.09
C ASP A 66 0.02 18.47 -6.55
N LEU A 67 1.20 17.94 -6.88
CA LEU A 67 1.53 17.52 -8.24
C LEU A 67 1.43 16.02 -8.47
N GLU A 68 1.11 15.22 -7.44
CA GLU A 68 0.51 13.88 -7.48
C GLU A 68 0.63 13.24 -6.08
N LEU A 69 -0.44 12.59 -5.58
CA LEU A 69 -0.52 11.74 -4.36
C LEU A 69 -1.16 12.36 -3.10
N ASP A 70 -2.48 12.47 -3.13
CA ASP A 70 -3.33 12.14 -1.98
C ASP A 70 -3.08 10.66 -1.56
N SER A 71 -2.09 10.36 -0.70
CA SER A 71 -2.12 9.26 0.32
C SER A 71 -0.76 8.88 0.96
N ASN A 72 -0.74 8.83 2.30
CA ASN A 72 -0.09 7.83 3.18
C ASN A 72 1.45 7.62 3.22
N VAL A 73 2.11 8.35 4.14
CA VAL A 73 2.82 7.96 5.39
C VAL A 73 3.61 6.64 5.54
N PHE A 74 3.53 5.60 4.70
CA PHE A 74 4.37 4.40 4.92
C PHE A 74 4.81 3.75 3.60
N TYR A 75 6.13 3.81 3.36
CA TYR A 75 6.89 3.13 2.30
C TYR A 75 6.74 3.79 0.90
N SER A 76 7.79 4.03 0.11
CA SER A 76 9.06 3.31 0.02
C SER A 76 10.22 4.21 -0.42
N ILE A 77 11.35 3.96 0.22
CA ILE A 77 12.69 4.13 -0.33
C ILE A 77 12.97 2.92 -1.26
N ASN A 78 13.65 3.19 -2.38
CA ASN A 78 14.40 2.29 -3.28
C ASN A 78 13.72 1.63 -4.49
N ASN A 79 13.97 2.22 -5.67
CA ASN A 79 14.72 1.67 -6.84
C ASN A 79 14.17 2.32 -8.13
N ASP A 80 14.77 3.41 -8.66
CA ASP A 80 15.83 3.48 -9.70
C ASP A 80 15.21 3.84 -11.09
N PRO A 81 15.92 4.31 -12.15
CA PRO A 81 17.18 5.06 -12.25
C PRO A 81 17.12 6.26 -13.27
N ILE A 82 18.26 6.95 -13.42
CA ILE A 82 18.70 7.80 -14.57
C ILE A 82 18.27 9.30 -14.58
N LEU A 83 19.21 10.17 -14.19
CA LEU A 83 19.62 11.35 -14.98
C LEU A 83 21.03 11.83 -14.58
N ASN A 84 22.02 11.24 -15.25
CA ASN A 84 23.15 11.90 -15.93
C ASN A 84 23.74 13.19 -15.31
N THR A 85 24.80 13.07 -14.50
CA THR A 85 25.84 14.12 -14.40
C THR A 85 27.23 13.51 -14.25
N LYS A 86 28.16 14.09 -14.99
CA LYS A 86 29.54 13.65 -15.25
C LYS A 86 30.42 13.64 -14.00
N GLY A 87 31.23 12.58 -13.89
CA GLY A 87 32.62 12.63 -13.46
C GLY A 87 32.89 12.74 -11.96
N LYS A 88 33.13 11.58 -11.32
CA LYS A 88 34.20 11.42 -10.32
C LYS A 88 34.42 9.93 -10.04
N ASP A 89 35.68 9.53 -10.10
CA ASP A 89 36.16 8.17 -9.91
C ASP A 89 35.74 7.63 -8.54
N PHE A 90 35.01 6.50 -8.54
CA PHE A 90 34.72 5.73 -7.34
C PHE A 90 35.38 4.35 -7.46
N VAL A 91 36.21 4.04 -6.46
CA VAL A 91 36.97 2.81 -6.34
C VAL A 91 36.02 1.65 -6.03
N CYS A 92 36.15 0.58 -6.81
CA CYS A 92 35.43 -0.67 -6.72
C CYS A 92 35.63 -1.34 -5.34
N LEU A 93 34.53 -1.75 -4.70
CA LEU A 93 34.54 -2.60 -3.50
C LEU A 93 33.85 -3.91 -3.85
N ASP A 94 34.55 -5.00 -3.55
CA ASP A 94 34.32 -6.37 -4.04
C ASP A 94 32.93 -6.95 -3.79
N GLU A 95 32.51 -7.77 -4.75
CA GLU A 95 31.29 -8.56 -4.80
C GLU A 95 31.10 -9.45 -3.56
N VAL A 96 30.07 -9.16 -2.76
CA VAL A 96 29.51 -10.13 -1.81
C VAL A 96 28.56 -11.04 -2.57
N LYS A 97 28.99 -12.28 -2.82
CA LYS A 97 28.16 -13.36 -3.37
C LYS A 97 27.04 -13.71 -2.38
N LEU A 98 25.81 -13.25 -2.63
CA LEU A 98 24.62 -13.79 -1.98
C LEU A 98 24.23 -15.11 -2.64
N SER A 99 24.38 -16.20 -1.89
CA SER A 99 23.97 -17.55 -2.28
C SER A 99 22.45 -17.66 -2.42
N ARG A 100 22.05 -18.08 -3.62
CA ARG A 100 20.77 -18.64 -4.04
C ARG A 100 20.12 -19.52 -2.96
N TYR A 101 18.96 -19.13 -2.44
CA TYR A 101 18.10 -20.04 -1.68
C TYR A 101 17.28 -20.89 -2.67
N GLU A 102 17.58 -22.18 -2.69
CA GLU A 102 16.78 -23.21 -3.36
C GLU A 102 15.46 -23.39 -2.61
N THR A 103 14.35 -23.14 -3.27
CA THR A 103 13.01 -23.51 -2.79
C THR A 103 12.68 -24.89 -3.33
N LEU A 104 12.91 -25.90 -2.49
CA LEU A 104 12.43 -27.27 -2.66
C LEU A 104 10.96 -27.36 -2.25
N GLY A 105 10.15 -28.04 -3.09
CA GLY A 105 8.91 -28.70 -2.64
C GLY A 105 7.62 -28.32 -3.36
N HIS A 106 7.54 -28.51 -4.67
CA HIS A 106 6.24 -28.69 -5.33
C HIS A 106 5.70 -30.09 -5.01
N THR A 107 4.58 -30.15 -4.29
CA THR A 107 3.72 -31.33 -4.21
C THR A 107 2.70 -31.23 -5.33
N ASP A 108 2.79 -32.15 -6.28
CA ASP A 108 1.81 -32.36 -7.33
C ASP A 108 0.51 -32.88 -6.71
N VAL A 109 -0.52 -32.03 -6.72
CA VAL A 109 -1.92 -32.47 -6.55
C VAL A 109 -2.65 -32.10 -7.83
N LEU A 110 -2.70 -33.08 -8.73
CA LEU A 110 -3.59 -33.12 -9.88
C LEU A 110 -5.04 -33.06 -9.39
N ASN A 111 -5.73 -31.94 -9.62
CA ASN A 111 -7.18 -31.91 -9.61
C ASN A 111 -7.67 -31.97 -11.06
N THR A 112 -8.25 -33.12 -11.39
CA THR A 112 -9.06 -33.36 -12.57
C THR A 112 -10.23 -32.37 -12.61
N ILE A 113 -10.31 -31.61 -13.69
CA ILE A 113 -11.45 -30.74 -14.00
C ILE A 113 -12.51 -31.63 -14.65
N ASP A 114 -13.52 -32.00 -13.87
CA ASP A 114 -14.80 -32.44 -14.40
C ASP A 114 -15.57 -31.19 -14.86
N THR A 115 -15.52 -30.93 -16.15
CA THR A 115 -16.49 -30.09 -16.85
C THR A 115 -17.81 -30.84 -16.91
N ASP A 116 -18.69 -30.57 -15.94
CA ASP A 116 -20.09 -30.95 -16.05
C ASP A 116 -21.03 -29.75 -15.92
N SER A 117 -22.02 -29.80 -16.79
CA SER A 117 -22.94 -28.73 -17.15
C SER A 117 -23.95 -28.37 -16.04
N ASN A 118 -24.51 -27.17 -16.17
CA ASN A 118 -25.87 -26.80 -15.76
C ASN A 118 -26.19 -26.64 -14.26
N ARG A 119 -26.10 -25.40 -13.78
CA ARG A 119 -27.26 -24.71 -13.16
C ARG A 119 -26.98 -23.22 -12.94
N ILE A 120 -27.52 -22.37 -13.80
CA ILE A 120 -27.68 -20.95 -13.49
C ILE A 120 -28.83 -20.86 -12.49
N GLU A 121 -28.50 -20.98 -11.20
CA GLU A 121 -29.41 -20.51 -10.15
C GLU A 121 -29.51 -18.99 -10.27
N THR A 122 -30.70 -18.51 -10.59
CA THR A 122 -31.06 -17.09 -10.70
C THR A 122 -30.56 -16.29 -9.49
N ARG A 123 -29.72 -15.27 -9.78
CA ARG A 123 -29.05 -14.34 -8.86
C ARG A 123 -29.94 -13.73 -7.76
N ASP A 124 -31.27 -13.68 -7.96
CA ASP A 124 -32.22 -13.07 -7.01
C ASP A 124 -32.37 -13.82 -5.67
N LYS A 125 -31.92 -15.08 -5.55
CA LYS A 125 -32.02 -15.83 -4.29
C LYS A 125 -30.86 -15.60 -3.32
N LEU A 126 -29.72 -15.05 -3.76
CA LEU A 126 -28.61 -14.71 -2.86
C LEU A 126 -28.88 -13.43 -2.05
N VAL A 127 -29.51 -12.42 -2.66
CA VAL A 127 -29.72 -11.11 -2.01
C VAL A 127 -30.71 -11.18 -0.83
N LYS A 128 -31.67 -12.13 -0.84
CA LYS A 128 -32.66 -12.27 0.24
C LYS A 128 -32.17 -13.01 1.48
N LYS A 129 -31.08 -13.79 1.40
CA LYS A 129 -30.53 -14.51 2.57
C LYS A 129 -29.51 -13.72 3.38
N GLN A 130 -28.97 -12.62 2.85
CA GLN A 130 -27.90 -11.86 3.51
C GLN A 130 -28.40 -10.64 4.30
N LYS A 131 -29.69 -10.30 4.21
CA LYS A 131 -30.31 -9.11 4.83
C LYS A 131 -30.56 -9.23 6.35
N VAL A 132 -30.13 -10.31 7.02
CA VAL A 132 -30.41 -10.58 8.44
C VAL A 132 -29.15 -10.91 9.25
N ASN A 133 -27.99 -10.36 8.88
CA ASN A 133 -26.84 -10.34 9.80
C ASN A 133 -26.85 -9.02 10.56
N CYS A 134 -27.77 -8.98 11.52
CA CYS A 134 -27.86 -7.94 12.55
C CYS A 134 -26.52 -7.86 13.29
N THR A 135 -25.95 -6.67 13.36
CA THR A 135 -24.74 -6.34 14.10
C THR A 135 -24.85 -6.86 15.53
N LYS A 136 -24.16 -7.96 15.84
CA LYS A 136 -24.06 -8.46 17.20
C LYS A 136 -23.17 -7.50 17.98
N ALA A 137 -23.77 -6.62 18.77
CA ALA A 137 -23.04 -5.78 19.71
C ALA A 137 -22.54 -6.67 20.86
N PHE A 138 -21.26 -7.06 20.81
CA PHE A 138 -20.58 -7.72 21.92
C PHE A 138 -19.85 -6.65 22.73
N GLY A 139 -20.57 -5.99 23.65
CA GLY A 139 -20.01 -4.97 24.53
C GLY A 139 -19.70 -3.64 23.82
N ASP A 140 -18.54 -3.05 24.13
CA ASP A 140 -18.10 -1.75 23.61
C ASP A 140 -17.60 -1.80 22.16
N THR A 141 -17.31 -3.00 21.64
CA THR A 141 -16.82 -3.21 20.26
C THR A 141 -17.93 -3.76 19.38
N PHE A 142 -17.78 -3.51 18.07
CA PHE A 142 -18.68 -4.05 17.06
C PHE A 142 -17.90 -4.49 15.84
N GLU A 143 -18.54 -5.31 15.01
CA GLU A 143 -17.97 -5.79 13.77
C GLU A 143 -18.79 -5.28 12.59
N ILE A 144 -18.12 -4.77 11.55
CA ILE A 144 -18.78 -4.38 10.31
C ILE A 144 -19.04 -5.68 9.52
N PRO A 145 -20.30 -6.01 9.18
CA PRO A 145 -20.60 -7.22 8.43
C PRO A 145 -20.00 -7.12 7.02
N MET A 146 -19.06 -8.00 6.72
CA MET A 146 -18.36 -8.09 5.43
C MET A 146 -18.11 -9.57 5.12
N ILE A 147 -18.04 -9.94 3.84
CA ILE A 147 -17.64 -11.31 3.44
C ILE A 147 -16.18 -11.54 3.87
N GLU A 148 -15.88 -12.55 4.68
CA GLU A 148 -14.50 -12.75 5.19
C GLU A 148 -13.51 -13.06 4.06
N ASN A 149 -13.86 -13.97 3.15
CA ASN A 149 -12.99 -14.48 2.10
C ASN A 149 -13.66 -14.39 0.72
N PRO A 150 -13.71 -13.18 0.11
CA PRO A 150 -14.27 -13.03 -1.24
C PRO A 150 -13.44 -13.82 -2.26
N LYS A 151 -14.10 -14.57 -3.14
CA LYS A 151 -13.46 -15.43 -4.15
C LYS A 151 -13.04 -14.66 -5.39
N THR A 152 -13.76 -13.59 -5.71
CA THR A 152 -13.54 -12.74 -6.90
C THR A 152 -13.54 -11.26 -6.53
N VAL A 153 -12.93 -10.42 -7.36
CA VAL A 153 -12.98 -8.97 -7.19
C VAL A 153 -14.43 -8.46 -7.31
N HIS A 154 -15.23 -9.04 -8.21
CA HIS A 154 -16.66 -8.79 -8.31
C HIS A 154 -17.40 -9.03 -7.00
N GLU A 155 -17.23 -10.19 -6.37
CA GLU A 155 -17.90 -10.52 -5.10
C GLU A 155 -17.58 -9.49 -4.01
N LEU A 156 -16.31 -9.07 -3.92
CA LEU A 156 -15.88 -8.02 -3.00
C LEU A 156 -16.55 -6.67 -3.32
N TYR A 157 -16.58 -6.27 -4.59
CA TYR A 157 -17.15 -4.99 -5.02
C TYR A 157 -18.66 -4.93 -4.73
N TYR A 158 -19.40 -5.99 -5.09
CA TYR A 158 -20.84 -6.09 -4.86
C TYR A 158 -21.18 -6.13 -3.36
N ASP A 159 -20.44 -6.88 -2.54
CA ASP A 159 -20.59 -6.87 -1.07
C ASP A 159 -20.38 -5.46 -0.52
N PHE A 160 -19.33 -4.79 -0.98
CA PHE A 160 -18.99 -3.45 -0.50
C PHE A 160 -20.08 -2.41 -0.83
N GLN A 161 -20.55 -2.36 -2.08
CA GLN A 161 -21.54 -1.36 -2.50
C GLN A 161 -22.92 -1.60 -1.89
N ASN A 162 -23.36 -2.87 -1.79
CA ASN A 162 -24.73 -3.19 -1.39
C ASN A 162 -24.90 -3.41 0.12
N CYS A 163 -23.88 -3.93 0.80
CA CYS A 163 -23.98 -4.28 2.23
C CYS A 163 -23.18 -3.30 3.09
N VAL A 164 -21.88 -3.19 2.80
CA VAL A 164 -20.93 -2.52 3.71
C VAL A 164 -21.13 -1.01 3.73
N LYS A 165 -21.25 -0.38 2.55
CA LYS A 165 -21.39 1.07 2.41
C LYS A 165 -22.62 1.60 3.15
N GLU A 166 -23.73 0.90 3.02
CA GLU A 166 -25.00 1.27 3.66
C GLU A 166 -24.94 1.07 5.17
N THR A 167 -24.45 -0.08 5.63
CA THR A 167 -24.29 -0.35 7.08
C THR A 167 -23.38 0.70 7.73
N VAL A 168 -22.29 1.08 7.06
CA VAL A 168 -21.38 2.12 7.54
C VAL A 168 -22.05 3.49 7.57
N ARG A 169 -22.93 3.81 6.62
CA ARG A 169 -23.69 5.06 6.59
C ARG A 169 -24.65 5.13 7.78
N GLU A 170 -25.45 4.09 8.01
CA GLU A 170 -26.39 4.00 9.13
C GLU A 170 -25.66 4.11 10.49
N LEU A 171 -24.53 3.41 10.64
CA LEU A 171 -23.72 3.48 11.86
C LEU A 171 -23.15 4.89 12.10
N LYS A 172 -22.74 5.61 11.04
CA LYS A 172 -22.25 7.00 11.15
C LYS A 172 -23.36 7.94 11.57
N GLU A 173 -24.55 7.78 11.00
CA GLU A 173 -25.72 8.59 11.33
C GLU A 173 -26.16 8.35 12.78
N LYS A 174 -26.16 7.08 13.24
CA LYS A 174 -26.65 6.70 14.56
C LYS A 174 -25.68 6.99 15.71
N TYR A 175 -24.39 6.77 15.52
CA TYR A 175 -23.40 6.82 16.62
C TYR A 175 -22.29 7.86 16.41
N GLY A 176 -22.23 8.50 15.24
CA GLY A 176 -21.20 9.47 14.90
C GLY A 176 -19.86 8.84 14.46
N LYS A 177 -18.94 9.70 13.99
CA LYS A 177 -17.63 9.28 13.43
C LYS A 177 -16.68 8.67 14.46
N SER A 178 -16.77 9.06 15.73
CA SER A 178 -15.88 8.57 16.80
C SER A 178 -16.11 7.09 17.09
N TYR A 179 -17.34 6.60 16.90
CA TYR A 179 -17.71 5.21 17.18
C TYR A 179 -16.97 4.21 16.28
N PHE A 180 -16.64 4.59 15.03
CA PHE A 180 -15.90 3.73 14.08
C PHE A 180 -14.53 3.27 14.57
N ARG A 181 -13.93 3.98 15.52
CA ARG A 181 -12.65 3.58 16.12
C ARG A 181 -12.79 2.30 16.95
N LYS A 182 -14.00 1.93 17.36
CA LYS A 182 -14.30 0.72 18.14
C LYS A 182 -14.60 -0.50 17.26
N ALA A 183 -14.62 -0.37 15.93
CA ALA A 183 -14.84 -1.49 15.02
C ALA A 183 -13.64 -2.45 15.00
N THR A 184 -13.87 -3.73 15.29
CA THR A 184 -12.80 -4.75 15.36
C THR A 184 -12.08 -4.95 14.02
N ASN A 185 -12.82 -4.85 12.91
CA ASN A 185 -12.32 -5.08 11.55
C ASN A 185 -12.17 -3.78 10.72
N ILE A 186 -11.92 -2.64 11.40
CA ILE A 186 -11.82 -1.32 10.75
C ILE A 186 -10.74 -1.27 9.65
N ARG A 187 -9.60 -1.93 9.85
CA ARG A 187 -8.51 -1.97 8.86
C ARG A 187 -8.92 -2.70 7.59
N SER A 188 -9.64 -3.81 7.72
CA SER A 188 -10.15 -4.58 6.58
C SER A 188 -11.14 -3.75 5.78
N TYR A 189 -12.05 -3.04 6.46
CA TYR A 189 -12.98 -2.10 5.81
C TYR A 189 -12.23 -1.01 5.03
N GLN A 190 -11.21 -0.38 5.64
CA GLN A 190 -10.43 0.68 5.00
C GLN A 190 -9.73 0.21 3.74
N ARG A 191 -9.10 -0.97 3.77
CA ARG A 191 -8.41 -1.55 2.62
C ARG A 191 -9.37 -1.89 1.48
N ARG A 192 -10.52 -2.50 1.79
CA ARG A 192 -11.55 -2.80 0.78
C ARG A 192 -12.13 -1.53 0.16
N ARG A 193 -12.41 -0.51 0.98
CA ARG A 193 -12.85 0.80 0.50
C ARG A 193 -11.84 1.42 -0.46
N ALA A 194 -10.55 1.33 -0.13
CA ALA A 194 -9.49 1.86 -0.98
C ALA A 194 -9.47 1.13 -2.33
N LEU A 195 -9.48 -0.21 -2.34
CA LEU A 195 -9.55 -0.98 -3.58
C LEU A 195 -10.77 -0.62 -4.44
N VAL A 196 -11.97 -0.56 -3.84
CA VAL A 196 -13.20 -0.17 -4.56
C VAL A 196 -13.09 1.25 -5.14
N SER A 197 -12.48 2.18 -4.40
CA SER A 197 -12.27 3.54 -4.88
C SER A 197 -11.30 3.58 -6.06
N GLU A 198 -10.23 2.79 -6.05
CA GLU A 198 -9.26 2.74 -7.15
C GLU A 198 -9.86 2.08 -8.41
N ILE A 199 -10.72 1.07 -8.25
CA ILE A 199 -11.48 0.49 -9.37
C ILE A 199 -12.39 1.55 -10.01
N GLN A 200 -13.07 2.37 -9.20
CA GLN A 200 -13.93 3.45 -9.71
C GLN A 200 -13.11 4.55 -10.40
N LYS A 201 -11.97 4.94 -9.83
CA LYS A 201 -11.05 5.90 -10.45
C LYS A 201 -10.53 5.39 -11.79
N LEU A 202 -10.18 4.11 -11.91
CA LEU A 202 -9.74 3.52 -13.17
C LEU A 202 -10.84 3.62 -14.25
N SER A 203 -12.08 3.31 -13.87
CA SER A 203 -13.24 3.45 -14.75
C SER A 203 -13.43 4.89 -15.24
N GLU A 204 -13.32 5.87 -14.34
CA GLU A 204 -13.42 7.30 -14.67
C GLU A 204 -12.23 7.83 -15.49
N GLU A 205 -11.01 7.39 -15.17
CA GLU A 205 -9.76 7.84 -15.80
C GLU A 205 -9.63 7.38 -17.26
N TYR A 206 -10.10 6.16 -17.56
CA TYR A 206 -9.99 5.55 -18.89
C TYR A 206 -11.32 5.47 -19.64
N ASP A 207 -12.40 6.05 -19.10
CA ASP A 207 -13.77 6.03 -19.66
C ASP A 207 -14.24 4.60 -20.02
N ILE A 208 -14.04 3.66 -19.10
CA ILE A 208 -14.48 2.26 -19.24
C ILE A 208 -15.60 1.93 -18.27
N ASP A 209 -16.40 0.92 -18.61
CA ASP A 209 -17.43 0.43 -17.71
C ASP A 209 -16.82 -0.17 -16.43
N ILE A 210 -17.57 -0.09 -15.33
CA ILE A 210 -17.10 -0.62 -14.05
C ILE A 210 -16.85 -2.13 -14.11
N GLU A 211 -17.60 -2.88 -14.91
CA GLU A 211 -17.41 -4.31 -15.09
C GLU A 211 -16.10 -4.63 -15.82
N GLU A 212 -15.70 -3.77 -16.77
CA GLU A 212 -14.42 -3.87 -17.47
C GLU A 212 -13.27 -3.54 -16.51
N ALA A 213 -13.38 -2.47 -15.74
CA ALA A 213 -12.40 -2.15 -14.70
C ALA A 213 -12.26 -3.30 -13.68
N LEU A 214 -13.37 -3.91 -13.25
CA LEU A 214 -13.35 -5.08 -12.36
C LEU A 214 -12.63 -6.28 -12.99
N GLN A 215 -12.84 -6.50 -14.29
CA GLN A 215 -12.19 -7.57 -15.04
C GLN A 215 -10.67 -7.39 -15.08
N CYS A 216 -10.16 -6.18 -15.30
CA CYS A 216 -8.71 -5.92 -15.29
C CYS A 216 -8.03 -6.32 -13.97
N PHE A 217 -8.65 -5.98 -12.82
CA PHE A 217 -8.12 -6.38 -11.50
C PHE A 217 -8.22 -7.91 -11.28
N GLU A 218 -9.27 -8.54 -11.80
CA GLU A 218 -9.48 -9.99 -11.68
C GLU A 218 -8.51 -10.79 -12.57
N GLU A 219 -8.16 -10.28 -13.75
CA GLU A 219 -7.15 -10.85 -14.65
C GLU A 219 -5.76 -10.78 -14.03
N LEU A 220 -5.33 -9.60 -13.57
CA LEU A 220 -4.06 -9.45 -12.86
C LEU A 220 -3.96 -10.41 -11.67
N ARG A 221 -5.06 -10.59 -10.92
CA ARG A 221 -5.13 -11.54 -9.80
C ARG A 221 -4.91 -12.98 -10.25
N LYS A 222 -5.54 -13.38 -11.34
CA LYS A 222 -5.46 -14.75 -11.90
C LYS A 222 -4.07 -15.03 -12.46
N GLU A 223 -3.50 -14.11 -13.22
CA GLU A 223 -2.16 -14.23 -13.81
C GLU A 223 -1.08 -14.42 -12.74
N ASN A 224 -1.20 -13.68 -11.63
CA ASN A 224 -0.25 -13.77 -10.53
C ASN A 224 -0.56 -14.90 -9.52
N TYR A 225 -1.60 -15.71 -9.76
CA TYR A 225 -2.09 -16.74 -8.83
C TYR A 225 -2.33 -16.22 -7.41
N LYS A 226 -2.90 -15.03 -7.27
CA LYS A 226 -3.11 -14.36 -5.98
C LYS A 226 -4.56 -14.44 -5.49
N THR A 227 -4.75 -14.16 -4.20
CA THR A 227 -6.06 -14.09 -3.57
C THR A 227 -6.60 -12.65 -3.60
N VAL A 228 -7.92 -12.46 -3.46
CA VAL A 228 -8.51 -11.12 -3.36
C VAL A 228 -7.95 -10.32 -2.17
N PRO A 229 -7.70 -10.93 -0.99
CA PRO A 229 -7.01 -10.24 0.10
C PRO A 229 -5.62 -9.70 -0.21
N TRP A 230 -4.90 -10.35 -1.12
CA TRP A 230 -3.60 -9.85 -1.56
C TRP A 230 -3.72 -8.53 -2.32
N LEU A 231 -4.78 -8.36 -3.14
CA LEU A 231 -4.98 -7.13 -3.93
C LEU A 231 -5.07 -5.87 -3.06
N TYR A 232 -5.99 -5.86 -2.08
CA TYR A 232 -6.15 -4.68 -1.21
C TYR A 232 -5.04 -4.53 -0.17
N SER A 233 -4.18 -5.54 -0.01
CA SER A 233 -2.99 -5.44 0.86
C SER A 233 -1.79 -4.85 0.12
N ASN A 234 -1.75 -4.97 -1.20
CA ASN A 234 -0.67 -4.48 -2.08
C ASN A 234 -1.22 -3.48 -3.11
N LEU A 235 -2.17 -2.64 -2.67
CA LEU A 235 -2.99 -1.81 -3.56
C LEU A 235 -2.18 -0.94 -4.51
N LEU A 236 -1.08 -0.34 -4.05
CA LEU A 236 -0.26 0.56 -4.86
C LEU A 236 0.37 -0.17 -6.06
N THR A 237 1.02 -1.30 -5.80
CA THR A 237 1.62 -2.14 -6.85
C THR A 237 0.55 -2.65 -7.80
N VAL A 238 -0.57 -3.14 -7.26
CA VAL A 238 -1.69 -3.64 -8.07
C VAL A 238 -2.25 -2.57 -9.00
N VAL A 239 -2.48 -1.34 -8.49
CA VAL A 239 -3.00 -0.24 -9.31
C VAL A 239 -2.01 0.16 -10.40
N HIS A 240 -0.71 0.22 -10.08
CA HIS A 240 0.33 0.47 -11.06
C HIS A 240 0.32 -0.58 -12.17
N ASP A 241 0.34 -1.87 -11.81
CA ASP A 241 0.38 -2.98 -12.75
C ASP A 241 -0.87 -3.04 -13.63
N VAL A 242 -2.06 -2.77 -13.07
CA VAL A 242 -3.32 -2.69 -13.84
C VAL A 242 -3.26 -1.56 -14.86
N ARG A 243 -2.80 -0.37 -14.45
CA ARG A 243 -2.69 0.79 -15.35
C ARG A 243 -1.69 0.55 -16.47
N GLU A 244 -0.53 0.00 -16.14
CA GLU A 244 0.50 -0.33 -17.11
C GLU A 244 0.00 -1.37 -18.13
N SER A 245 -0.62 -2.45 -17.64
CA SER A 245 -1.19 -3.51 -18.50
C SER A 245 -2.26 -2.96 -19.44
N TYR A 246 -3.17 -2.13 -18.91
CA TYR A 246 -4.26 -1.54 -19.70
C TYR A 246 -3.76 -0.56 -20.78
N VAL A 247 -2.75 0.26 -20.46
CA VAL A 247 -2.12 1.18 -21.43
C VAL A 247 -1.44 0.40 -22.56
N LEU A 248 -0.75 -0.70 -22.23
CA LEU A 248 -0.10 -1.55 -23.22
C LEU A 248 -1.12 -2.21 -24.17
N GLU A 249 -2.22 -2.75 -23.64
CA GLU A 249 -3.28 -3.36 -24.46
C GLU A 249 -3.95 -2.36 -25.41
N LYS A 250 -4.30 -1.17 -24.91
CA LYS A 250 -4.87 -0.10 -25.73
C LYS A 250 -3.93 0.30 -26.86
N ASN A 251 -2.63 0.47 -26.58
CA ASN A 251 -1.66 0.90 -27.58
C ASN A 251 -1.42 -0.15 -28.67
N CYS A 252 -1.51 -1.45 -28.35
CA CYS A 252 -1.38 -2.51 -29.35
C CYS A 252 -2.54 -2.55 -30.35
N ASN A 253 -3.74 -2.11 -29.97
CA ASN A 253 -4.94 -2.16 -30.82
C ASN A 253 -5.00 -1.05 -31.91
N TRP A 254 -4.09 -0.06 -31.89
CA TRP A 254 -4.09 1.04 -32.88
C TRP A 254 -3.26 0.76 -34.15
N ASN A 255 -2.51 -0.32 -34.21
CA ASN A 255 -1.64 -0.62 -35.37
C ASN A 255 -2.29 -1.54 -36.42
N ASP A 256 -3.53 -1.99 -36.21
CA ASP A 256 -4.25 -2.88 -37.14
C ASP A 256 -5.36 -2.16 -37.95
N ILE A 257 -5.28 -0.83 -38.10
CA ILE A 257 -6.14 -0.02 -38.99
C ILE A 257 -5.27 0.77 -39.96
#